data_AF-A0A3C0CYJ8-F1
#
_entry.id   AF-A0A3C0CYJ8-F1
#
_cell.length_a   1.000
_cell.length_b   1.000
_cell.length_c   1.000
_cell.angle_alpha   90.00
_cell.angle_beta   90.00
_cell.angle_gamma   90.00
#
_symmetry.space_group_name_H-M   'P 1'
#
loop_
_entity.id
_entity.type
_entity.pdbx_description
1 polymer ?
#
loop_
_entity_poly.entity_id
_entity_poly.type
_entity_poly.pdbx_seq_one_letter_code
_entity_poly.pdbx_strand_id
1 'polypeptide(L)'
;MPEHTEYKLTTTNLMCEYLVNPLGIDTRQPRLSWELHSDKRGEHQTAYQILVATDVELLKQDTGNLWDSGKVVSGQSVHMVYGGVPLQSGMRCYWKVRVWDSEGCAAPYSNTGWWEMGLLAEAEWQ
;
A
#
# COMPACT_ATOMS: atom_id res chain seq x y z
N MET A 1 21.08 -9.47 23.24
CA MET A 1 19.81 -10.03 22.73
C MET A 1 19.11 -8.88 22.04
N PRO A 2 18.73 -8.98 20.75
CA PRO A 2 18.03 -7.86 20.12
C PRO A 2 16.65 -7.73 20.76
N GLU A 3 16.27 -6.50 21.04
CA GLU A 3 15.00 -6.12 21.62
C GLU A 3 13.90 -6.48 20.61
N HIS A 4 13.08 -7.48 20.92
CA HIS A 4 11.88 -7.75 20.14
C HIS A 4 10.90 -6.62 20.44
N THR A 5 10.93 -5.57 19.62
CA THR A 5 9.83 -4.61 19.59
C THR A 5 8.61 -5.37 19.05
N GLU A 6 7.78 -5.91 19.94
CA GLU A 6 6.46 -6.44 19.60
C GLU A 6 5.59 -5.28 19.15
N TYR A 7 5.43 -5.14 17.84
CA TYR A 7 4.47 -4.22 17.28
C TYR A 7 3.08 -4.80 17.46
N LYS A 8 2.25 -4.11 18.23
CA LYS A 8 0.89 -4.55 18.57
C LYS A 8 -0.01 -4.71 17.35
N LEU A 9 0.32 -4.05 16.24
CA LEU A 9 -0.40 -4.14 14.97
C LEU A 9 0.61 -4.16 13.83
N THR A 10 0.45 -5.08 12.89
CA THR A 10 1.27 -5.18 11.68
C THR A 10 0.39 -5.34 10.45
N THR A 11 0.95 -5.03 9.28
CA THR A 11 0.27 -5.13 7.99
C THR A 11 0.88 -6.22 7.13
N THR A 12 0.05 -7.13 6.63
CA THR A 12 0.45 -8.26 5.78
C THR A 12 -0.44 -8.37 4.55
N ASN A 13 -0.13 -9.31 3.66
CA ASN A 13 -0.93 -9.67 2.49
C ASN A 13 -1.42 -8.45 1.67
N LEU A 14 -0.48 -7.70 1.12
CA LEU A 14 -0.78 -6.55 0.28
C LEU A 14 -1.40 -7.00 -1.05
N MET A 15 -2.54 -6.41 -1.40
CA MET A 15 -3.26 -6.69 -2.62
C MET A 15 -3.57 -5.41 -3.40
N CYS A 16 -3.44 -5.50 -4.72
CA CYS A 16 -3.93 -4.52 -5.67
C CYS A 16 -5.03 -5.21 -6.49
N GLU A 17 -6.22 -4.62 -6.57
CA GLU A 17 -7.38 -5.22 -7.27
C GLU A 17 -7.65 -6.68 -6.84
N TYR A 18 -7.54 -6.96 -5.53
CA TYR A 18 -7.73 -8.27 -4.91
C TYR A 18 -6.70 -9.35 -5.32
N LEU A 19 -5.59 -8.94 -5.95
CA LEU A 19 -4.50 -9.82 -6.37
C LEU A 19 -3.20 -9.43 -5.67
N VAL A 20 -2.38 -10.43 -5.36
CA VAL A 20 -1.02 -10.21 -4.84
C VAL A 20 -0.09 -9.97 -6.02
N ASN A 21 0.55 -8.80 -6.04
CA ASN A 21 1.55 -8.44 -7.05
C ASN A 21 1.09 -8.63 -8.52
N PRO A 22 -0.05 -8.05 -8.94
CA PRO A 22 -0.62 -8.32 -10.26
C PRO A 22 0.12 -7.61 -11.39
N LEU A 23 0.08 -8.24 -12.57
CA LEU A 23 0.48 -7.66 -13.85
C LEU A 23 -0.76 -7.35 -14.70
N GLY A 24 -0.72 -6.28 -15.48
CA GLY A 24 -1.79 -5.96 -16.43
C GLY A 24 -3.02 -5.33 -15.79
N ILE A 25 -2.83 -4.41 -14.84
CA ILE A 25 -3.93 -3.65 -14.25
C ILE A 25 -4.36 -2.53 -15.20
N ASP A 26 -5.60 -2.57 -15.68
CA ASP A 26 -6.10 -1.61 -16.68
C ASP A 26 -6.93 -0.47 -16.06
N THR A 27 -7.27 -0.55 -14.77
CA THR A 27 -7.94 0.55 -14.07
C THR A 27 -6.95 1.67 -13.74
N ARG A 28 -7.27 2.91 -14.09
CA ARG A 28 -6.42 4.08 -13.79
C ARG A 28 -6.35 4.43 -12.30
N GLN A 29 -7.29 3.91 -11.51
CA GLN A 29 -7.38 4.13 -10.07
C GLN A 29 -7.50 2.77 -9.37
N PRO A 30 -6.42 1.99 -9.32
CA PRO A 30 -6.43 0.68 -8.68
C PRO A 30 -6.74 0.78 -7.20
N ARG A 31 -7.35 -0.29 -6.67
CA ARG A 31 -7.78 -0.41 -5.29
C ARG A 31 -6.78 -1.24 -4.51
N LEU A 32 -6.24 -0.64 -3.47
CA LEU A 32 -5.26 -1.23 -2.58
C LEU A 32 -5.96 -1.80 -1.34
N SER A 33 -5.52 -2.96 -0.89
CA SER A 33 -6.01 -3.61 0.32
C SER A 33 -4.87 -4.28 1.07
N TRP A 34 -4.99 -4.36 2.39
CA TRP A 34 -4.03 -5.03 3.25
C TRP A 34 -4.75 -5.75 4.40
N GLU A 35 -4.09 -6.77 4.94
CA GLU A 35 -4.52 -7.44 6.14
C GLU A 35 -3.84 -6.85 7.37
N LEU A 36 -4.56 -6.86 8.48
CA LEU A 36 -4.06 -6.46 9.78
C LEU A 36 -3.79 -7.70 10.62
N HIS A 37 -2.67 -7.74 11.30
CA HIS A 37 -2.29 -8.81 12.21
C HIS A 37 -1.92 -8.26 13.59
N SER A 38 -2.47 -8.87 14.64
CA SER A 38 -2.26 -8.49 16.04
C SER A 38 -2.54 -9.68 16.96
N ASP A 39 -1.72 -9.84 17.99
CA ASP A 39 -1.97 -10.80 19.09
C ASP A 39 -2.93 -10.24 20.15
N LYS A 40 -3.25 -8.95 20.09
CA LYS A 40 -4.16 -8.29 21.04
C LYS A 40 -5.59 -8.30 20.53
N ARG A 41 -6.48 -8.94 21.30
CA ARG A 41 -7.91 -8.96 20.98
C ARG A 41 -8.48 -7.54 20.97
N GLY A 42 -9.22 -7.20 19.91
CA GLY A 42 -9.86 -5.89 19.75
C GLY A 42 -8.94 -4.80 19.23
N GLU A 43 -7.69 -5.13 18.90
CA GLU A 43 -6.80 -4.21 18.20
C GLU A 43 -7.35 -3.92 16.80
N HIS A 44 -7.22 -2.67 16.38
CA HIS A 44 -7.69 -2.18 15.09
C HIS A 44 -6.82 -1.00 14.66
N GLN A 45 -6.79 -0.75 13.36
CA GLN A 45 -6.16 0.47 12.88
C GLN A 45 -7.07 1.69 13.11
N THR A 46 -6.47 2.83 13.42
CA THR A 46 -7.14 4.13 13.56
C THR A 46 -6.80 5.09 12.42
N ALA A 47 -5.67 4.84 11.74
CA ALA A 47 -5.24 5.57 10.56
C ALA A 47 -4.34 4.70 9.70
N TYR A 48 -4.13 5.13 8.45
CA TYR A 48 -3.14 4.55 7.55
C TYR A 48 -2.37 5.62 6.79
N GLN A 49 -1.24 5.22 6.21
CA GLN A 49 -0.52 5.98 5.20
C GLN A 49 0.01 5.02 4.14
N ILE A 50 -0.30 5.32 2.90
CA ILE A 50 0.14 4.57 1.72
C ILE A 50 1.19 5.41 1.00
N LEU A 51 2.31 4.76 0.68
CA LEU A 51 3.33 5.29 -0.21
C LEU A 51 3.37 4.44 -1.48
N VAL A 52 3.36 5.11 -2.63
CA VAL A 52 3.51 4.48 -3.95
C VAL A 52 4.65 5.16 -4.69
N ALA A 53 5.55 4.36 -5.26
CA ALA A 53 6.68 4.87 -6.01
C ALA A 53 6.98 4.03 -7.26
N THR A 54 7.73 4.62 -8.18
CA THR A 54 8.26 3.93 -9.37
C THR A 54 9.45 3.00 -9.06
N ASP A 55 10.04 3.12 -7.86
CA ASP A 55 11.24 2.38 -7.45
C ASP A 55 11.15 1.98 -5.97
N VAL A 56 11.61 0.77 -5.65
CA VAL A 56 11.72 0.27 -4.28
C VAL A 56 12.72 1.08 -3.45
N GLU A 57 13.77 1.64 -4.05
CA GLU A 57 14.76 2.45 -3.33
C GLU A 57 14.17 3.78 -2.83
N LEU A 58 13.19 4.34 -3.54
CA LEU A 58 12.43 5.51 -3.06
C LEU A 58 11.57 5.13 -1.86
N LEU A 59 10.92 3.97 -1.89
CA LEU A 59 10.15 3.48 -0.75
C LEU A 59 11.03 3.19 0.46
N LYS A 60 12.27 2.71 0.29
CA LYS A 60 13.21 2.56 1.42
C LYS A 60 13.58 3.90 2.08
N GLN A 61 13.45 5.00 1.35
CA GLN A 61 13.62 6.37 1.83
C GLN A 61 12.29 7.04 2.23
N ASP A 62 11.23 6.24 2.43
CA ASP A 62 9.88 6.71 2.76
C ASP A 62 9.34 7.76 1.76
N THR A 63 9.74 7.68 0.49
CA THR A 63 9.35 8.62 -0.57
C THR A 63 8.37 7.96 -1.54
N GLY A 64 7.15 8.46 -1.59
CA GLY A 64 6.11 8.05 -2.54
C GLY A 64 5.97 9.04 -3.70
N ASN A 65 6.84 8.97 -4.71
CA ASN A 65 6.83 9.93 -5.82
C ASN A 65 5.58 9.84 -6.71
N LEU A 66 4.88 8.70 -6.71
CA LEU A 66 3.60 8.54 -7.39
C LEU A 66 2.44 8.95 -6.47
N TRP A 67 2.50 8.54 -5.21
CA TRP A 67 1.49 8.88 -4.22
C TRP A 67 2.06 8.82 -2.80
N ASP A 68 1.74 9.83 -2.00
CA ASP A 68 1.74 9.77 -0.55
C ASP A 68 0.34 10.20 -0.09
N SER A 69 -0.39 9.29 0.56
CA SER A 69 -1.73 9.60 1.07
C SER A 69 -1.70 10.59 2.24
N GLY A 70 -0.53 10.81 2.84
CA GLY A 70 -0.40 11.33 4.19
C GLY A 70 -1.04 10.38 5.21
N LYS A 71 -1.14 10.84 6.47
CA LYS A 71 -1.90 10.12 7.49
C LYS A 71 -3.40 10.34 7.27
N VAL A 72 -4.11 9.30 6.90
CA VAL A 72 -5.58 9.30 6.73
C VAL A 72 -6.22 8.64 7.95
N VAL A 73 -7.08 9.38 8.66
CA VAL A 73 -7.82 8.86 9.82
C VAL A 73 -8.99 8.01 9.31
N SER A 74 -8.80 6.69 9.34
CA SER A 74 -9.79 5.71 8.90
C SER A 74 -9.45 4.33 9.43
N GLY A 75 -10.47 3.54 9.76
CA GLY A 75 -10.36 2.12 10.09
C GLY A 75 -10.35 1.20 8.88
N GLN A 76 -10.52 1.72 7.66
CA GLN A 76 -10.64 0.92 6.44
C GLN A 76 -9.28 0.40 5.94
N SER A 77 -9.19 -0.90 5.63
CA SER A 77 -7.99 -1.56 5.09
C SER A 77 -8.23 -2.20 3.72
N VAL A 78 -9.43 -2.06 3.16
CA VAL A 78 -9.85 -2.71 1.92
C VAL A 78 -10.43 -1.65 1.00
N HIS A 79 -10.15 -1.78 -0.30
CA HIS A 79 -10.68 -0.90 -1.34
C HIS A 79 -10.19 0.55 -1.25
N MET A 80 -8.93 0.76 -0.86
CA MET A 80 -8.33 2.11 -0.87
C MET A 80 -7.96 2.50 -2.29
N VAL A 81 -8.77 3.39 -2.87
CA VAL A 81 -8.59 3.86 -4.25
C VAL A 81 -7.31 4.68 -4.33
N TYR A 82 -6.44 4.33 -5.28
CA TYR A 82 -5.24 5.09 -5.59
C TYR A 82 -5.59 6.55 -5.92
N GLY A 83 -5.03 7.47 -5.14
CA GLY A 83 -5.29 8.92 -5.22
C GLY A 83 -4.10 9.76 -5.67
N GLY A 84 -3.10 9.13 -6.29
CA GLY A 84 -1.85 9.78 -6.68
C GLY A 84 -1.87 10.38 -8.09
N VAL A 85 -0.68 10.63 -8.62
CA VAL A 85 -0.49 11.12 -9.99
C VAL A 85 -0.98 10.11 -11.03
N PRO A 86 -1.41 10.54 -12.23
CA PRO A 86 -1.89 9.62 -13.27
C PRO A 86 -0.89 8.52 -13.62
N LEU A 87 -1.37 7.27 -13.63
CA LEU A 87 -0.59 6.09 -14.01
C LEU A 87 -0.53 5.93 -15.54
N GLN A 88 0.58 5.39 -16.05
CA GLN A 88 0.81 5.17 -17.48
C GLN A 88 0.88 3.69 -17.82
N SER A 89 0.65 3.35 -19.09
CA SER A 89 0.74 1.97 -19.59
C SER A 89 2.11 1.36 -19.33
N GLY A 90 2.15 0.08 -18.94
CA GLY A 90 3.40 -0.64 -18.60
C GLY A 90 4.14 -0.11 -17.36
N MET A 91 3.60 0.88 -16.65
CA MET A 91 4.24 1.41 -15.44
C MET A 91 4.14 0.40 -14.31
N ARG A 92 5.29 -0.04 -13.79
CA ARG A 92 5.35 -0.77 -12.53
C ARG A 92 5.33 0.21 -11.36
N CYS A 93 4.39 -0.02 -10.45
CA CYS A 93 4.22 0.74 -9.23
C CYS A 93 4.55 -0.15 -8.04
N TYR A 94 5.46 0.31 -7.20
CA TYR A 94 5.75 -0.30 -5.90
C TYR A 94 4.99 0.44 -4.83
N TRP A 95 4.55 -0.26 -3.80
CA TRP A 95 3.86 0.38 -2.71
C TRP A 95 4.09 -0.30 -1.38
N LYS A 96 3.88 0.48 -0.32
CA LYS A 96 3.85 0.00 1.06
C LYS A 96 2.85 0.81 1.86
N VAL A 97 2.40 0.24 2.97
CA VAL A 97 1.45 0.88 3.87
C VAL A 97 1.96 0.77 5.30
N ARG A 98 1.72 1.80 6.10
CA ARG A 98 1.79 1.72 7.56
C ARG A 98 0.46 2.11 8.16
N VAL A 99 0.22 1.65 9.37
CA VAL A 99 -1.03 1.89 10.10
C VAL A 99 -0.74 2.43 11.49
N TRP A 100 -1.74 3.06 12.09
CA TRP A 100 -1.71 3.45 13.50
C TRP A 100 -2.63 2.54 14.28
N ASP A 101 -2.19 2.05 15.43
CA ASP A 101 -3.00 1.20 16.32
C ASP A 101 -4.03 2.01 17.14
N SER A 102 -4.77 1.32 18.03
CA SER A 102 -5.76 1.94 18.91
C SER A 102 -5.17 2.90 19.95
N GLU A 103 -3.86 2.83 20.21
CA GLU A 103 -3.13 3.72 21.12
C GLU A 103 -2.54 4.94 20.38
N GLY A 104 -2.72 5.00 19.05
CA GLY A 104 -2.20 6.07 18.22
C GLY A 104 -0.72 5.92 17.89
N CYS A 105 -0.13 4.74 18.12
CA CYS A 105 1.25 4.43 17.77
C CYS A 105 1.34 4.00 16.30
N ALA A 106 2.33 4.52 15.57
CA ALA A 106 2.59 4.09 14.19
C ALA A 106 3.29 2.74 14.19
N ALA A 107 2.71 1.76 13.50
CA ALA A 107 3.37 0.50 13.18
C ALA A 107 4.46 0.70 12.11
N PRO A 108 5.41 -0.23 11.98
CA PRO A 108 6.32 -0.26 10.85
C PRO A 108 5.55 -0.33 9.53
N TYR A 109 6.20 0.12 8.46
CA TYR A 109 5.71 -0.16 7.12
C TYR A 109 5.66 -1.67 6.86
N SER A 110 4.69 -2.07 6.05
CA SER A 110 4.61 -3.38 5.43
C SER A 110 5.86 -3.70 4.61
N ASN A 111 6.01 -4.97 4.26
CA ASN A 111 6.80 -5.34 3.09
C ASN A 111 6.30 -4.61 1.83
N THR A 112 7.17 -4.42 0.85
CA THR A 112 6.81 -3.78 -0.42
C THR A 112 6.00 -4.74 -1.29
N GLY A 113 4.80 -4.31 -1.70
CA GLY A 113 4.03 -4.92 -2.77
C GLY A 113 4.23 -4.15 -4.07
N TRP A 114 3.73 -4.70 -5.18
CA TRP A 114 3.75 -3.99 -6.46
C TRP A 114 2.50 -4.29 -7.29
N TRP A 115 2.28 -3.50 -8.34
CA TRP A 115 1.45 -3.88 -9.48
C TRP A 115 2.07 -3.30 -10.75
N GLU A 116 1.70 -3.84 -11.90
CA GLU A 116 2.08 -3.27 -13.20
C GLU A 116 0.84 -2.92 -14.00
N MET A 117 0.82 -1.71 -14.56
CA MET A 117 -0.25 -1.27 -15.44
C MET A 117 -0.21 -2.05 -16.75
N GLY A 118 -1.39 -2.43 -17.25
CA GLY A 118 -1.53 -2.94 -18.61
C GLY A 118 -1.46 -1.83 -19.65
N LEU A 119 -2.06 -2.06 -20.82
CA LEU A 119 -2.14 -1.07 -21.89
C LEU A 119 -3.42 -0.26 -21.74
N LEU A 120 -3.28 1.00 -21.34
CA LEU A 120 -4.40 1.88 -20.95
C LEU A 120 -5.03 2.63 -22.12
N ALA A 121 -4.39 2.62 -23.30
CA ALA A 121 -4.96 3.16 -24.53
C ALA A 121 -5.21 2.03 -25.54
N GLU A 122 -6.40 2.02 -26.15
CA GLU A 122 -6.74 1.06 -27.22
C GLU A 122 -5.74 1.07 -28.38
N ALA A 123 -5.13 2.24 -28.66
CA ALA A 123 -4.13 2.40 -29.71
C ALA A 123 -2.79 1.68 -29.43
N GLU A 124 -2.55 1.21 -28.21
CA GLU A 124 -1.30 0.52 -27.84
C GLU A 124 -1.38 -1.01 -28.08
N TRP A 125 -2.56 -1.55 -28.40
CA TRP A 125 -2.81 -2.98 -28.65
C TRP A 125 -2.52 -3.42 -30.10
N GLN A 126 -1.54 -2.82 -30.78
CA GLN A 126 -1.20 -3.13 -32.19
C GLN A 126 -0.34 -4.38 -32.38
#